data_AF-A0A2V9EJ28-F1
#
_entry.id   AF-A0A2V9EJ28-F1
#
_cell.length_a   1.000
_cell.length_b   1.000
_cell.length_c   1.000
_cell.angle_alpha   90.00
_cell.angle_beta   90.00
_cell.angle_gamma   90.00
#
_symmetry.space_group_name_H-M   'P 1'
#
loop_
_entity.id
_entity.type
_entity.pdbx_description
1 polymer ?
#
loop_
_entity_poly.entity_id
_entity_poly.type
_entity_poly.pdbx_seq_one_letter_code
_entity_poly.pdbx_strand_id
1 'polypeptide(L)'
;MLALPGRQTKSVFKNPFLYSRAALAIGTLVVGWILFSRWQENRDLDRHAKEVSLQKQQQQDRVALEQFGGQELAIQSFYASPGAIRRGESVQLCYGVANAKTVKLEPQPHPVWPSYSRCVDVTPAKSTTYTLTIADAAGHTRTQSLEVKVR
;
A
#
# COMPACT_ATOMS: atom_id res chain seq x y z
N MET A 1 41.33 10.91 87.67
CA MET A 1 40.00 11.17 87.05
C MET A 1 40.02 12.57 86.50
N LEU A 2 39.69 12.79 85.22
CA LEU A 2 38.83 13.87 84.72
C LEU A 2 38.76 13.78 83.19
N ALA A 3 37.53 13.71 82.69
CA ALA A 3 37.15 13.33 81.33
C ALA A 3 37.01 14.53 80.39
N LEU A 4 36.97 14.19 79.10
CA LEU A 4 37.13 14.94 77.84
C LEU A 4 36.26 16.20 77.61
N PRO A 5 36.71 17.11 76.72
CA PRO A 5 35.97 18.31 76.34
C PRO A 5 34.74 17.98 75.48
N GLY A 6 33.59 18.56 75.84
CA GLY A 6 32.32 18.37 75.16
C GLY A 6 32.29 18.92 73.73
N ARG A 7 31.95 18.05 72.77
CA ARG A 7 31.79 18.35 71.35
C ARG A 7 30.45 19.07 71.12
N GLN A 8 30.46 20.36 70.80
CA GLN A 8 29.25 21.06 70.36
C GLN A 8 28.92 20.74 68.90
N THR A 9 27.93 19.88 68.68
CA THR A 9 27.30 19.69 67.38
C THR A 9 26.22 20.76 67.20
N LYS A 10 26.55 21.85 66.49
CA LYS A 10 25.53 22.83 66.08
C LYS A 10 24.55 22.15 65.12
N SER A 11 23.36 21.92 65.65
CA SER A 11 22.24 21.27 65.01
C SER A 11 21.76 22.07 63.81
N VAL A 12 21.94 21.50 62.61
CA VAL A 12 21.43 22.00 61.32
C VAL A 12 19.88 22.07 61.30
N PHE A 13 19.21 21.55 62.33
CA PHE A 13 17.77 21.28 62.42
C PHE A 13 16.89 22.46 62.87
N LYS A 14 17.40 23.69 63.01
CA LYS A 14 16.59 24.87 63.44
C LYS A 14 16.20 25.87 62.34
N ASN A 15 16.64 25.69 61.08
CA ASN A 15 16.39 26.67 60.02
C ASN A 15 15.18 26.29 59.14
N PRO A 16 14.01 26.95 59.27
CA PRO A 16 12.82 26.64 58.46
C PRO A 16 13.04 26.85 56.95
N PHE A 17 13.97 27.74 56.58
CA PHE A 17 14.37 27.98 55.20
C PHE A 17 15.03 26.76 54.54
N LEU A 18 15.70 25.87 55.29
CA LEU A 18 16.31 24.67 54.72
C LEU A 18 15.25 23.65 54.27
N TYR A 19 14.17 23.51 55.05
CA TYR A 19 13.06 22.61 54.71
C TYR A 19 12.26 23.11 53.52
N SER A 20 11.97 24.41 53.45
CA SER A 20 11.30 25.00 52.29
C SER A 20 12.12 24.80 51.01
N ARG A 21 13.44 25.01 51.08
CA ARG A 21 14.34 24.73 49.95
C ARG A 21 14.39 23.25 49.58
N ALA A 22 14.36 22.35 50.55
CA ALA A 22 14.32 20.90 50.31
C ALA A 22 13.00 20.46 49.65
N ALA A 23 11.86 20.96 50.13
CA ALA A 23 10.54 20.63 49.56
C ALA A 23 10.41 21.14 48.11
N LEU A 24 10.88 22.36 47.82
CA LEU A 24 10.94 22.89 46.47
C LEU A 24 11.86 22.06 45.57
N ALA A 25 13.04 21.67 46.06
CA ALA A 25 13.96 20.82 45.32
C ALA A 25 13.31 19.47 44.95
N ILE A 26 12.63 18.82 45.90
CA ILE A 26 11.90 17.57 45.66
C ILE A 26 10.80 17.78 44.60
N GLY A 27 9.99 18.84 44.73
CA GLY A 27 8.96 19.17 43.74
C GLY A 27 9.53 19.36 42.32
N THR A 28 10.65 20.07 42.19
CA THR A 28 11.32 20.26 40.89
C THR A 28 11.88 18.96 40.31
N LEU A 29 12.42 18.06 41.15
CA LEU A 29 12.90 16.75 40.72
C LEU A 29 11.76 15.87 40.22
N VAL A 30 10.62 15.85 40.92
CA VAL A 30 9.43 15.08 40.51
C VAL A 30 8.88 15.61 39.18
N VAL A 31 8.75 16.92 39.02
CA VAL A 31 8.28 17.53 37.77
C VAL A 31 9.27 17.28 36.63
N GLY A 32 10.57 17.43 36.89
CA GLY A 32 11.62 17.13 35.91
C GLY A 32 11.61 15.66 35.48
N TRP A 33 11.40 14.74 36.43
CA TRP A 33 11.25 13.31 36.17
C TRP A 33 10.02 13.01 35.30
N ILE A 34 8.87 13.61 35.59
CA ILE A 34 7.64 13.45 34.80
C ILE A 34 7.82 14.00 33.39
N LEU A 35 8.42 15.18 33.25
CA LEU A 35 8.71 15.78 31.94
C LEU A 35 9.69 14.93 31.13
N PHE A 36 10.74 14.42 31.77
CA PHE A 36 11.72 13.53 31.15
C PHE A 36 11.06 12.21 30.71
N SER A 37 10.22 11.62 31.56
CA SER A 37 9.46 10.41 31.27
C SER A 37 8.52 10.60 30.07
N ARG A 38 7.72 11.69 30.04
CA ARG A 38 6.83 11.99 28.92
C ARG A 38 7.58 12.36 27.63
N TRP A 39 8.69 13.08 27.77
CA TRP A 39 9.55 13.42 26.64
C TRP A 39 10.21 12.18 26.03
N GLN A 40 10.57 11.20 26.86
CA GLN A 40 11.12 9.93 26.41
C GLN A 40 10.06 9.08 25.69
N GLU A 41 8.84 9.00 26.23
CA GLU A 41 7.73 8.25 25.63
C GLU A 41 7.28 8.83 24.27
N ASN A 42 7.18 10.16 24.15
CA ASN A 42 6.84 10.82 22.87
C ASN A 42 7.82 10.48 21.74
N ARG A 43 9.10 10.25 22.05
CA ARG A 43 10.11 9.93 21.03
C ARG A 43 9.95 8.54 20.43
N ASP A 44 9.39 7.59 21.17
CA ASP A 44 9.15 6.24 20.66
C ASP A 44 7.87 6.15 19.83
N LEU A 45 6.84 6.95 20.16
CA LEU A 45 5.64 7.10 19.33
C LEU A 45 5.97 7.59 17.91
N ASP A 46 6.91 8.52 17.78
CA ASP A 46 7.37 9.02 16.48
C ASP A 46 8.05 7.94 15.63
N ARG A 47 8.79 7.01 16.27
CA ARG A 47 9.45 5.89 15.57
C ARG A 47 8.41 4.90 15.07
N HIS A 48 7.47 4.48 15.93
CA HIS A 48 6.41 3.58 15.53
C HIS A 48 5.49 4.20 14.48
N ALA A 49 5.18 5.50 14.57
CA ALA A 49 4.42 6.20 13.54
C ALA A 49 5.13 6.16 12.17
N LYS A 50 6.46 6.31 12.15
CA LYS A 50 7.28 6.17 10.93
C LYS A 50 7.33 4.72 10.42
N GLU A 51 7.49 3.75 11.31
CA GLU A 51 7.50 2.33 10.94
C GLU A 51 6.15 1.90 10.35
N VAL A 52 5.06 2.30 11.01
CA VAL A 52 3.69 2.01 10.55
C VAL A 52 3.40 2.68 9.22
N SER A 53 3.86 3.93 9.00
CA SER A 53 3.66 4.59 7.70
C SER A 53 4.44 3.91 6.59
N LEU A 54 5.69 3.50 6.84
CA LEU A 54 6.49 2.72 5.89
C LEU A 54 5.82 1.37 5.57
N GLN A 55 5.32 0.66 6.57
CA GLN A 55 4.60 -0.61 6.36
C GLN A 55 3.31 -0.40 5.56
N LYS A 56 2.53 0.64 5.90
CA LYS A 56 1.31 0.99 5.15
C LYS A 56 1.64 1.32 3.70
N GLN A 57 2.70 2.07 3.46
CA GLN A 57 3.14 2.41 2.11
C GLN A 57 3.53 1.16 1.32
N GLN A 58 4.34 0.27 1.90
CA GLN A 58 4.71 -1.01 1.26
C GLN A 58 3.49 -1.87 0.93
N GLN A 59 2.51 -1.92 1.84
CA GLN A 59 1.28 -2.66 1.61
C GLN A 59 0.44 -2.03 0.49
N GLN A 60 0.34 -0.70 0.46
CA GLN A 60 -0.36 0.04 -0.60
C GLN A 60 0.31 -0.20 -1.96
N ASP A 61 1.65 -0.13 -2.02
CA ASP A 61 2.42 -0.38 -3.24
C ASP A 61 2.18 -1.81 -3.74
N ARG A 62 2.18 -2.80 -2.84
CA ARG A 62 1.89 -4.19 -3.18
C ARG A 62 0.47 -4.35 -3.75
N VAL A 63 -0.53 -3.76 -3.10
CA VAL A 63 -1.93 -3.83 -3.56
C VAL A 63 -2.09 -3.14 -4.91
N ALA A 64 -1.40 -2.02 -5.15
CA ALA A 64 -1.41 -1.34 -6.42
C ALA A 64 -0.83 -2.22 -7.53
N LEU A 65 0.31 -2.89 -7.29
CA LEU A 65 0.90 -3.83 -8.25
C LEU A 65 -0.06 -4.99 -8.56
N GLU A 66 -0.70 -5.57 -7.54
CA GLU A 66 -1.67 -6.65 -7.72
C GLU A 66 -2.89 -6.19 -8.54
N GLN A 67 -3.39 -4.98 -8.30
CA GLN A 67 -4.49 -4.38 -9.08
C GLN A 67 -4.11 -4.15 -10.56
N PHE A 68 -2.86 -3.83 -10.85
CA PHE A 68 -2.33 -3.69 -12.21
C PHE A 68 -1.85 -5.02 -12.82
N GLY A 69 -2.28 -6.16 -12.28
CA GLY A 69 -2.02 -7.49 -12.83
C GLY A 69 -0.68 -8.12 -12.42
N GLY A 70 -0.03 -7.57 -11.39
CA GLY A 70 1.17 -8.14 -10.80
C GLY A 70 2.34 -8.21 -11.79
N GLN A 71 3.12 -9.28 -11.70
CA GLN A 71 4.23 -9.58 -12.61
C GLN A 71 3.88 -10.66 -13.65
N GLU A 72 2.70 -11.26 -13.56
CA GLU A 72 2.28 -12.36 -14.44
C GLU A 72 1.68 -11.84 -15.74
N LEU A 73 2.01 -12.49 -16.86
CA LEU A 73 1.32 -12.31 -18.12
C LEU A 73 -0.10 -12.89 -18.03
N ALA A 74 -1.10 -12.02 -17.97
CA ALA A 74 -2.49 -12.41 -17.76
C ALA A 74 -3.48 -11.65 -18.65
N ILE A 75 -4.54 -12.32 -19.07
CA ILE A 75 -5.72 -11.70 -19.67
C ILE A 75 -6.70 -11.43 -18.52
N GLN A 76 -6.85 -10.17 -18.14
CA GLN A 76 -7.69 -9.75 -17.01
C GLN A 76 -9.18 -9.78 -17.37
N SER A 77 -9.52 -9.41 -18.60
CA SER A 77 -10.89 -9.45 -19.10
C SER A 77 -10.91 -9.70 -20.61
N PHE A 78 -11.91 -10.44 -21.08
CA PHE A 78 -12.18 -10.60 -22.49
C PHE A 78 -13.66 -10.92 -22.71
N TYR A 79 -14.42 -9.97 -23.23
CA TYR A 79 -15.86 -10.08 -23.40
C TYR A 79 -16.38 -9.23 -24.57
N ALA A 80 -17.59 -9.53 -25.04
CA ALA A 80 -18.26 -8.81 -26.10
C ALA A 80 -19.56 -8.21 -25.58
N SER A 81 -19.85 -6.96 -25.96
CA SER A 81 -21.08 -6.25 -25.63
C SER A 81 -21.64 -5.58 -26.87
N PRO A 82 -22.86 -5.93 -27.32
CA PRO A 82 -23.72 -7.01 -26.84
C PRO A 82 -23.20 -8.40 -27.27
N GLY A 83 -23.40 -9.44 -26.45
CA GLY A 83 -22.89 -10.81 -26.74
C GLY A 83 -23.57 -11.52 -27.92
N ALA A 84 -24.68 -10.99 -28.42
CA ALA A 84 -25.34 -11.47 -29.63
C ALA A 84 -25.85 -10.27 -30.45
N ILE A 85 -25.65 -10.32 -31.76
CA ILE A 85 -26.02 -9.26 -32.70
C ILE A 85 -26.76 -9.82 -33.91
N ARG A 86 -27.47 -8.97 -34.65
CA ARG A 86 -27.98 -9.33 -35.98
C ARG A 86 -26.89 -9.16 -37.03
N ARG A 87 -27.04 -9.85 -38.16
CA ARG A 87 -26.12 -9.69 -39.29
C ARG A 87 -26.02 -8.20 -39.71
N GLY A 88 -24.80 -7.68 -39.73
CA GLY A 88 -24.50 -6.31 -40.14
C GLY A 88 -24.49 -5.28 -39.00
N GLU A 89 -24.84 -5.68 -37.78
CA GLU A 89 -24.67 -4.84 -36.59
C GLU A 89 -23.24 -4.87 -36.07
N SER A 90 -22.83 -3.81 -35.39
CA SER A 90 -21.54 -3.73 -34.70
C SER A 90 -21.65 -4.29 -33.29
N VAL A 91 -20.64 -5.05 -32.89
CA VAL A 91 -20.42 -5.45 -31.49
C VAL A 91 -19.10 -4.85 -31.00
N GLN A 92 -19.08 -4.49 -29.72
CA GLN A 92 -17.87 -4.02 -29.08
C GLN A 92 -17.18 -5.15 -28.34
N LEU A 93 -15.96 -5.48 -28.76
CA LEU A 93 -15.12 -6.49 -28.12
C LEU A 93 -14.14 -5.81 -27.17
N CYS A 94 -14.33 -5.98 -25.87
CA CYS A 94 -13.50 -5.38 -24.85
C CYS A 94 -12.55 -6.40 -24.24
N TYR A 95 -11.30 -6.00 -24.08
CA TYR A 95 -10.26 -6.81 -23.45
C TYR A 95 -9.40 -5.97 -22.52
N GLY A 96 -8.81 -6.64 -21.53
CA GLY A 96 -7.84 -6.09 -20.61
C GLY A 96 -6.71 -7.09 -20.39
N VAL A 97 -5.47 -6.63 -20.51
CA VAL A 97 -4.27 -7.49 -20.44
C VAL A 97 -3.25 -6.86 -19.49
N ALA A 98 -2.52 -7.69 -18.78
CA ALA A 98 -1.44 -7.31 -17.88
C ALA A 98 -0.11 -7.90 -18.34
N ASN A 99 0.97 -7.12 -18.23
CA ASN A 99 2.34 -7.51 -18.57
C ASN A 99 2.53 -8.04 -20.00
N ALA A 100 1.62 -7.69 -20.91
CA ALA A 100 1.71 -8.05 -22.32
C ALA A 100 2.47 -6.99 -23.13
N LYS A 101 3.44 -7.43 -23.92
CA LYS A 101 4.16 -6.58 -24.89
C LYS A 101 3.46 -6.54 -26.23
N THR A 102 2.88 -7.66 -26.64
CA THR A 102 2.13 -7.76 -27.90
C THR A 102 0.79 -8.42 -27.66
N VAL A 103 -0.22 -7.97 -28.40
CA VAL A 103 -1.57 -8.53 -28.39
C VAL A 103 -2.00 -8.78 -29.83
N LYS A 104 -2.46 -9.99 -30.09
CA LYS A 104 -3.05 -10.40 -31.36
C LYS A 104 -4.49 -10.77 -31.10
N LEU A 105 -5.37 -10.24 -31.94
CA LEU A 105 -6.79 -10.54 -31.89
C LEU A 105 -7.18 -11.10 -33.26
N GLU A 106 -7.59 -12.35 -33.31
CA GLU A 106 -8.01 -13.00 -34.56
C GLU A 106 -9.53 -13.22 -34.52
N PRO A 107 -10.26 -13.05 -35.65
CA PRO A 107 -9.78 -12.78 -37.02
C PRO A 107 -9.59 -11.29 -37.37
N GLN A 108 -9.27 -10.41 -36.42
CA GLN A 108 -9.15 -8.98 -36.70
C GLN A 108 -7.90 -8.66 -37.55
N PRO A 109 -8.01 -7.97 -38.72
CA PRO A 109 -6.87 -7.74 -39.61
C PRO A 109 -5.81 -6.79 -39.05
N HIS A 110 -6.18 -5.91 -38.12
CA HIS A 110 -5.25 -4.93 -37.56
C HIS A 110 -4.72 -5.39 -36.20
N PRO A 111 -3.41 -5.25 -35.96
CA PRO A 111 -2.84 -5.48 -34.64
C PRO A 111 -3.49 -4.53 -33.62
N VAL A 112 -3.72 -5.05 -32.42
CA VAL A 112 -4.32 -4.29 -31.32
C VAL A 112 -3.27 -4.04 -30.25
N TRP A 113 -3.40 -2.93 -29.53
CA TRP A 113 -2.42 -2.53 -28.55
C TRP A 113 -2.70 -3.17 -27.18
N PRO A 114 -1.65 -3.55 -26.42
CA PRO A 114 -1.81 -3.92 -25.03
C PRO A 114 -2.42 -2.77 -24.22
N SER A 115 -3.46 -3.07 -23.44
CA SER A 115 -4.14 -2.11 -22.56
C SER A 115 -4.82 -2.85 -21.42
N TYR A 116 -4.94 -2.19 -20.26
CA TYR A 116 -5.74 -2.65 -19.12
C TYR A 116 -7.24 -2.69 -19.43
N SER A 117 -7.70 -1.79 -20.29
CA SER A 117 -9.06 -1.78 -20.80
C SER A 117 -9.06 -1.14 -22.18
N ARG A 118 -9.42 -1.91 -23.20
CA ARG A 118 -9.62 -1.39 -24.56
C ARG A 118 -10.73 -2.15 -25.23
N CYS A 119 -11.54 -1.42 -25.96
CA CYS A 119 -12.62 -1.95 -26.75
C CYS A 119 -12.35 -1.74 -28.24
N VAL A 120 -12.72 -2.73 -29.05
CA VAL A 120 -12.58 -2.73 -30.51
C VAL A 120 -13.93 -3.05 -31.10
N ASP A 121 -14.41 -2.18 -31.98
CA ASP A 121 -15.66 -2.39 -32.68
C ASP A 121 -15.43 -3.35 -33.85
N VAL A 122 -16.25 -4.39 -33.92
CA VAL A 122 -16.19 -5.42 -34.96
C VAL A 122 -17.59 -5.70 -35.50
N THR A 123 -17.68 -6.05 -36.78
CA THR A 123 -18.96 -6.26 -37.48
C THR A 123 -18.97 -7.63 -38.15
N PRO A 124 -19.08 -8.74 -37.37
CA PRO A 124 -19.03 -10.07 -37.95
C PRO A 124 -20.31 -10.39 -38.74
N ALA A 125 -20.15 -10.97 -39.94
CA ALA A 125 -21.28 -11.34 -40.81
C ALA A 125 -21.97 -12.67 -40.42
N LYS A 126 -21.28 -13.49 -39.61
CA LYS A 126 -21.70 -14.81 -39.09
C LYS A 126 -21.13 -14.99 -37.69
N SER A 127 -21.69 -15.92 -36.91
CA SER A 127 -21.13 -16.27 -35.59
C SER A 127 -19.64 -16.58 -35.72
N THR A 128 -18.82 -15.82 -35.01
CA THR A 128 -17.36 -15.83 -35.15
C THR A 128 -16.73 -15.98 -33.78
N THR A 129 -15.79 -16.92 -33.67
CA THR A 129 -14.97 -17.08 -32.48
C THR A 129 -13.77 -16.17 -32.60
N TYR A 130 -13.65 -15.24 -31.65
CA TYR A 130 -12.49 -14.37 -31.52
C TYR A 130 -11.50 -15.00 -30.56
N THR A 131 -10.22 -14.98 -30.95
CA THR A 131 -9.13 -15.50 -30.13
C THR A 131 -8.15 -14.36 -29.84
N LEU A 132 -7.96 -14.09 -28.56
CA LEU A 132 -7.01 -13.11 -28.05
C LEU A 132 -5.75 -13.84 -27.59
N THR A 133 -4.62 -13.54 -28.22
CA THR A 133 -3.30 -14.07 -27.84
C THR A 133 -2.41 -12.92 -27.39
N ILE A 134 -1.86 -13.05 -26.19
CA ILE A 134 -0.93 -12.10 -25.61
C ILE A 134 0.46 -12.72 -25.47
N ALA A 135 1.50 -11.91 -25.64
CA ALA A 135 2.87 -12.32 -25.40
C ALA A 135 3.67 -11.24 -24.67
N ASP A 136 4.55 -11.66 -23.76
CA ASP A 136 5.46 -10.77 -23.02
C ASP A 136 6.81 -10.60 -23.74
N ALA A 137 7.74 -9.87 -23.09
CA ALA A 137 9.10 -9.68 -23.59
C ALA A 137 9.99 -10.93 -23.47
N ALA A 138 9.65 -11.86 -22.58
CA ALA A 138 10.38 -13.10 -22.34
C ALA A 138 9.97 -14.23 -23.32
N GLY A 139 8.88 -14.03 -24.09
CA GLY A 139 8.36 -14.98 -25.05
C GLY A 139 7.28 -15.91 -24.48
N HIS A 140 6.79 -15.67 -23.25
CA HIS A 140 5.63 -16.38 -22.74
C HIS A 140 4.37 -15.91 -23.47
N THR A 141 3.42 -16.83 -23.64
CA THR A 141 2.16 -16.57 -24.34
C THR A 141 0.96 -17.08 -23.56
N ARG A 142 -0.15 -16.33 -23.61
CA ARG A 142 -1.47 -16.78 -23.11
C ARG A 142 -2.51 -16.52 -24.17
N THR A 143 -3.54 -17.37 -24.22
CA THR A 143 -4.60 -17.28 -25.21
C THR A 143 -5.96 -17.48 -24.55
N GLN A 144 -6.96 -16.72 -24.99
CA GLN A 144 -8.37 -16.88 -24.58
C GLN A 144 -9.28 -16.72 -25.80
N SER A 145 -10.38 -17.49 -25.83
CA SER A 145 -11.35 -17.47 -26.93
C SER A 145 -12.72 -17.01 -26.44
N LEU A 146 -13.42 -16.27 -27.30
CA LEU A 146 -14.77 -15.77 -27.07
C LEU A 146 -15.62 -15.95 -28.33
N GLU A 147 -16.80 -16.54 -28.20
CA GLU A 147 -17.74 -16.68 -29.30
C GLU A 147 -18.72 -15.49 -29.33
N VAL A 148 -18.80 -14.80 -30.47
CA VAL A 148 -19.84 -13.80 -30.74
C VAL A 148 -20.90 -14.45 -31.64
N LYS A 149 -22.15 -14.48 -31.17
CA LYS A 149 -23.26 -15.10 -31.90
C LYS A 149 -23.95 -14.09 -32.79
N VAL A 150 -24.12 -14.42 -34.07
CA VAL A 150 -24.89 -13.63 -35.03
C VAL A 150 -26.21 -14.34 -35.32
N ARG A 151 -27.33 -13.63 -35.11
CA ARG A 151 -28.69 -14.11 -35.34
C ARG A 151 -29.32 -13.52 -36.60
#